data_AF-A0AAV2LL86-F1
#
_entry.id   AF-A0AAV2LL86-F1
#
_cell.length_a   1.000
_cell.length_b   1.000
_cell.length_c   1.000
_cell.angle_alpha   90.00
_cell.angle_beta   90.00
_cell.angle_gamma   90.00
#
_symmetry.space_group_name_H-M   'P 1'
#
loop_
_entity.id
_entity.type
_entity.pdbx_description
1 polymer ?
#
loop_
_entity_poly.entity_id
_entity_poly.type
_entity_poly.pdbx_seq_one_letter_code
_entity_poly.pdbx_strand_id
1 'polypeptide(L)'
;MVHTGAVMSGLINFESLEKELRGAVQSEERYQRENTAKLRAVEQRVGSYEDFRSLVLASHLKPLHRHELQGAPRRQPWNPIAAGTGTRDVETRETSSYSQDQTDSDQTQNKVGLNQD
;
A
#
# COMPACT_ATOMS: atom_id res chain seq x y z
N MET A 1 7.05 19.27 -62.95
CA MET A 1 6.66 18.04 -62.23
C MET A 1 7.93 17.33 -61.78
N VAL A 2 8.54 17.83 -60.69
CA VAL A 2 9.76 17.22 -60.14
C VAL A 2 9.35 16.18 -59.11
N HIS A 3 9.33 14.93 -59.56
CA HIS A 3 9.42 13.77 -58.68
C HIS A 3 10.90 13.56 -58.38
N THR A 4 11.30 13.78 -57.13
CA THR A 4 12.49 13.14 -56.58
C THR A 4 12.10 12.46 -55.29
N GLY A 5 11.42 11.33 -55.44
CA GLY A 5 11.48 10.26 -54.46
C GLY A 5 12.90 9.68 -54.46
N ALA A 6 13.32 9.19 -53.29
CA ALA A 6 14.59 8.50 -53.03
C ALA A 6 15.85 9.36 -52.85
N VAL A 7 15.88 10.24 -51.84
CA VAL A 7 17.13 10.65 -51.17
C VAL A 7 16.86 10.94 -49.68
N MET A 8 16.69 9.95 -48.80
CA MET A 8 16.70 10.13 -47.32
C MET A 8 16.85 8.81 -46.53
N SER A 9 17.54 7.77 -47.03
CA SER A 9 17.81 6.56 -46.21
C SER A 9 18.74 6.82 -45.00
N GLY A 10 19.20 8.07 -44.81
CA GLY A 10 20.05 8.52 -43.70
C GLY A 10 19.63 9.86 -43.09
N LEU A 11 18.42 10.35 -43.36
CA LEU A 11 17.88 11.54 -42.72
C LEU A 11 16.91 11.09 -41.64
N ILE A 12 17.34 11.22 -40.39
CA ILE A 12 16.59 10.80 -39.20
C ILE A 12 15.25 11.55 -39.17
N ASN A 13 14.15 10.79 -39.17
CA ASN A 13 12.83 11.36 -38.97
C ASN A 13 12.59 11.61 -37.48
N PHE A 14 12.75 12.86 -37.06
CA PHE A 14 12.58 13.27 -35.66
C PHE A 14 11.16 13.10 -35.15
N GLU A 15 10.13 13.26 -36.00
CA GLU A 15 8.74 13.09 -35.59
C GLU A 15 8.44 11.62 -35.24
N SER A 16 8.95 10.67 -36.03
CA SER A 16 8.81 9.25 -35.71
C SER A 16 9.55 8.87 -34.44
N LEU A 17 10.76 9.44 -34.24
CA LEU A 17 11.58 9.18 -33.06
C LEU A 17 10.92 9.77 -31.80
N GLU A 18 10.34 10.95 -31.88
CA GLU A 18 9.61 11.57 -30.77
C GLU A 18 8.38 10.75 -30.39
N LYS A 19 7.62 10.27 -31.39
CA LYS A 19 6.46 9.40 -31.15
C LYS A 19 6.87 8.09 -30.48
N GLU A 20 7.96 7.47 -30.93
CA GLU A 20 8.51 6.26 -30.33
C GLU A 20 8.93 6.53 -28.87
N LEU A 21 9.67 7.61 -28.62
CA LEU A 21 10.10 8.01 -27.29
C LEU A 21 8.91 8.23 -26.34
N ARG A 22 7.88 8.96 -26.80
CA ARG A 22 6.66 9.19 -26.01
C ARG A 22 5.95 7.87 -25.69
N GLY A 23 5.89 6.94 -26.65
CA GLY A 23 5.33 5.61 -26.44
C GLY A 23 6.13 4.81 -25.40
N ALA A 24 7.46 4.82 -25.52
CA ALA A 24 8.36 4.13 -24.60
C ALA A 24 8.20 4.66 -23.16
N VAL A 25 8.21 5.97 -22.97
CA VAL A 25 8.02 6.60 -21.65
C VAL A 25 6.66 6.23 -21.05
N GLN A 26 5.58 6.34 -21.81
CA GLN A 26 4.24 5.99 -21.32
C GLN A 26 4.13 4.50 -20.94
N SER A 27 4.81 3.63 -21.70
CA SER A 27 4.85 2.19 -21.40
C SER A 27 5.59 1.90 -20.10
N GLU A 28 6.71 2.58 -19.85
CA GLU A 28 7.51 2.46 -18.63
C GLU A 28 6.73 2.99 -17.42
N GLU A 29 6.10 4.16 -17.54
CA GLU A 29 5.27 4.72 -16.47
C GLU A 29 4.09 3.80 -16.11
N ARG A 30 3.51 3.11 -17.09
CA ARG A 30 2.48 2.11 -16.84
C ARG A 30 3.05 0.89 -16.13
N TYR A 31 4.17 0.35 -16.62
CA TYR A 31 4.84 -0.80 -16.01
C TYR A 31 5.21 -0.52 -14.54
N GLN A 32 5.78 0.66 -14.27
CA GLN A 32 6.16 1.08 -12.93
C GLN A 32 4.96 1.15 -11.97
N ARG A 33 3.83 1.70 -12.42
CA ARG A 33 2.59 1.76 -11.62
C ARG A 33 2.04 0.36 -11.32
N GLU A 34 1.97 -0.51 -12.33
CA GLU A 34 1.50 -1.88 -12.15
C GLU A 34 2.42 -2.66 -11.20
N ASN A 35 3.75 -2.54 -11.34
CA ASN A 35 4.70 -3.22 -10.48
C ASN A 35 4.64 -2.72 -9.03
N THR A 36 4.52 -1.40 -8.85
CA THR A 36 4.32 -0.80 -7.52
C THR A 36 3.05 -1.34 -6.87
N ALA A 37 1.96 -1.50 -7.62
CA ALA A 37 0.72 -2.08 -7.11
C ALA A 37 0.87 -3.57 -6.78
N LYS A 38 1.62 -4.35 -7.58
CA LYS A 38 1.93 -5.76 -7.29
C LYS A 38 2.69 -5.88 -5.97
N LEU A 39 3.77 -5.11 -5.79
CA LEU A 39 4.57 -5.11 -4.56
C LEU A 39 3.71 -4.73 -3.35
N ARG A 40 2.94 -3.66 -3.45
CA ARG A 40 2.03 -3.23 -2.38
C ARG A 40 1.01 -4.32 -2.01
N ALA A 41 0.40 -4.98 -2.99
CA ALA A 41 -0.59 -6.02 -2.73
C ALA A 41 0.03 -7.24 -2.04
N VAL A 42 1.28 -7.58 -2.37
CA VAL A 42 2.05 -8.64 -1.67
C VAL A 42 2.37 -8.21 -0.24
N GLU A 43 2.86 -6.98 -0.04
CA GLU A 43 3.15 -6.42 1.29
C GLU A 43 1.91 -6.39 2.19
N GLN A 44 0.75 -6.07 1.62
CA GLN A 44 -0.54 -6.05 2.30
C GLN A 44 -1.13 -7.44 2.56
N ARG A 45 -0.48 -8.52 2.07
CA ARG A 45 -0.92 -9.92 2.24
C ARG A 45 -2.38 -10.13 1.85
N VAL A 46 -2.75 -9.64 0.66
CA VAL A 46 -4.12 -9.74 0.13
C VAL A 46 -4.57 -11.21 0.07
N GLY A 47 -5.79 -11.49 0.56
CA GLY A 47 -6.25 -12.85 0.88
C GLY A 47 -6.65 -13.72 -0.31
N SER A 48 -6.86 -13.15 -1.49
CA SER A 48 -7.25 -13.86 -2.72
C SER A 48 -6.52 -13.30 -3.94
N TYR A 49 -6.32 -14.16 -4.94
CA TYR A 49 -5.78 -13.74 -6.23
C TYR A 49 -6.70 -12.75 -6.95
N GLU A 50 -8.02 -12.89 -6.81
CA GLU A 50 -8.98 -11.98 -7.44
C GLU A 50 -8.86 -10.55 -6.88
N ASP A 51 -8.61 -10.43 -5.57
CA ASP A 51 -8.36 -9.15 -4.93
C ASP A 51 -7.02 -8.57 -5.37
N PHE A 52 -5.96 -9.39 -5.44
CA PHE A 52 -4.67 -8.99 -5.97
C PHE A 52 -4.79 -8.47 -7.41
N ARG A 53 -5.48 -9.22 -8.29
CA ARG A 53 -5.73 -8.84 -9.69
C ARG A 53 -6.46 -7.52 -9.77
N SER A 54 -7.51 -7.35 -8.96
CA SER A 54 -8.31 -6.13 -8.92
C SER A 54 -7.48 -4.91 -8.53
N LEU A 55 -6.62 -5.04 -7.51
CA LEU A 55 -5.73 -3.96 -7.07
C LEU A 55 -4.71 -3.55 -8.16
N VAL A 56 -4.11 -4.53 -8.84
CA VAL A 56 -3.13 -4.27 -9.90
C VAL A 56 -3.79 -3.62 -11.12
N LEU A 57 -4.97 -4.10 -11.52
CA LEU A 57 -5.74 -3.49 -12.62
C LEU A 57 -6.16 -2.06 -12.30
N ALA A 58 -6.50 -1.77 -11.04
CA ALA A 58 -6.87 -0.45 -10.57
C ALA A 58 -5.66 0.52 -10.38
N SER A 59 -4.42 0.09 -10.64
CA SER A 59 -3.21 0.91 -10.42
C SER A 59 -3.15 2.21 -11.22
N HIS A 60 -3.90 2.29 -12.32
CA HIS A 60 -3.95 3.48 -13.17
C HIS A 60 -4.94 4.55 -12.67
N LEU A 61 -5.74 4.27 -11.64
CA LEU A 61 -6.75 5.20 -11.14
C LEU A 61 -6.09 6.43 -10.50
N LYS A 62 -6.58 7.61 -10.87
CA LYS A 62 -6.14 8.87 -10.27
C LYS A 62 -6.85 9.08 -8.93
N PRO A 63 -6.18 9.71 -7.95
CA PRO A 63 -6.87 10.19 -6.75
C PRO A 63 -8.03 11.09 -7.15
N LEU A 64 -9.18 10.88 -6.53
CA LEU A 64 -10.36 11.72 -6.75
C LEU A 64 -10.08 13.15 -6.30
N HIS A 65 -10.50 14.13 -7.09
CA HIS A 65 -10.33 15.54 -6.75
C HIS A 65 -11.43 16.01 -5.79
N ARG A 66 -11.12 16.97 -4.91
CA ARG A 66 -12.08 17.53 -3.94
C ARG A 66 -13.44 17.95 -4.52
N HIS A 67 -13.49 18.48 -5.74
CA HIS A 67 -14.75 18.89 -6.37
C HIS A 67 -15.59 17.68 -6.80
N GLU A 68 -14.96 16.55 -7.12
CA GLU A 68 -15.61 15.27 -7.39
C GLU A 68 -16.18 14.64 -6.10
N LEU A 69 -15.53 14.88 -4.96
CA LEU A 69 -16.02 14.43 -3.64
C LEU A 69 -17.22 15.24 -3.12
N GLN A 70 -17.34 16.51 -3.52
CA GLN A 70 -18.33 17.45 -2.96
C GLN A 70 -19.77 17.20 -3.42
N GLY A 71 -19.97 16.40 -4.49
CA GLY A 71 -21.30 16.10 -5.03
C GLY A 71 -22.04 14.95 -4.32
N ALA A 72 -21.35 14.12 -3.54
CA ALA A 72 -21.98 13.03 -2.81
C ALA A 72 -22.31 13.52 -1.38
N PRO A 73 -23.59 13.69 -1.00
CA PRO A 73 -23.92 13.99 0.38
C PRO A 73 -23.43 12.81 1.24
N ARG A 74 -22.38 13.04 2.05
CA ARG A 74 -22.00 12.10 3.11
C ARG A 74 -23.09 12.13 4.17
N ARG A 75 -24.18 11.41 3.91
CA ARG A 75 -25.34 11.33 4.81
C ARG A 75 -25.03 10.57 6.11
N GLN A 76 -23.87 9.92 6.18
CA GLN A 76 -23.50 9.07 7.31
C GLN A 76 -22.25 9.65 8.00
N PRO A 77 -22.31 9.91 9.32
CA PRO A 77 -21.13 10.26 10.09
C PRO A 77 -20.13 9.11 10.03
N TRP A 78 -18.85 9.44 9.82
CA TRP A 78 -17.75 8.46 9.75
C TRP A 78 -17.61 7.62 11.03
N ASN A 79 -18.16 8.12 12.14
CA ASN A 79 -18.27 7.40 13.39
C ASN A 79 -19.65 7.69 14.04
N PRO A 80 -20.57 6.72 14.08
CA PRO A 80 -21.86 6.86 14.75
C PRO A 80 -21.70 7.10 16.26
N ILE A 81 -20.65 6.57 16.90
CA ILE A 81 -20.40 6.69 18.34
C ILE A 81 -20.01 8.12 18.71
N ALA A 82 -19.34 8.84 17.81
CA ALA A 82 -19.01 10.25 17.99
C ALA A 82 -20.19 11.20 17.72
N ALA A 83 -21.23 10.72 17.04
CA ALA A 83 -22.34 11.54 16.54
C ALA A 83 -23.60 11.55 17.43
N GLY A 84 -23.58 10.86 18.58
CA GLY A 84 -24.74 10.85 19.47
C GLY A 84 -24.42 10.38 20.88
N THR A 85 -24.20 11.33 21.79
CA THR A 85 -24.37 11.11 23.23
C THR A 85 -25.86 11.06 23.54
N GLY A 86 -26.41 9.85 23.56
CA GLY A 86 -27.72 9.53 24.14
C GLY A 86 -27.57 8.24 24.93
N THR A 87 -27.21 8.40 26.21
CA THR A 87 -27.06 7.38 27.28
C THR A 87 -27.70 6.02 26.98
N ARG A 88 -26.88 4.98 26.82
CA ARG A 88 -27.24 3.62 27.23
C ARG A 88 -26.05 3.04 27.95
N ASP A 89 -26.23 2.84 29.25
CA ASP A 89 -25.28 2.18 30.13
C ASP A 89 -24.95 0.81 29.54
N VAL A 90 -23.71 0.64 29.07
CA VAL A 90 -23.18 -0.68 28.74
C VAL A 90 -22.22 -1.02 29.87
N GLU A 91 -22.74 -1.83 30.79
CA GLU A 91 -22.02 -2.50 31.86
C GLU A 91 -20.76 -3.17 31.31
N THR A 92 -19.60 -2.61 31.67
CA THR A 92 -18.30 -3.21 31.44
C THR A 92 -18.22 -4.50 32.24
N ARG A 93 -18.42 -5.65 31.59
CA ARG A 93 -18.04 -6.93 32.18
C ARG A 93 -16.53 -7.02 32.20
N GLU A 94 -15.98 -6.83 33.39
CA GLU A 94 -14.59 -7.11 33.73
C GLU A 94 -14.24 -8.54 33.33
N THR A 95 -13.39 -8.70 32.31
CA THR A 95 -12.61 -9.93 32.15
C THR A 95 -11.48 -9.88 33.16
N SER A 96 -11.75 -10.45 34.32
CA SER A 96 -10.78 -10.70 35.39
C SER A 96 -9.67 -11.65 34.94
N SER A 97 -8.46 -11.28 35.36
CA SER A 97 -7.22 -12.05 35.55
C SER A 97 -6.45 -12.61 34.33
N TYR A 98 -5.35 -11.94 33.98
CA TYR A 98 -4.09 -12.62 33.71
C TYR A 98 -2.95 -11.89 34.43
N SER A 99 -2.22 -12.65 35.25
CA SER A 99 -1.31 -12.20 36.29
C SER A 99 -0.04 -11.52 35.79
N GLN A 100 0.40 -10.49 36.52
CA GLN A 100 1.78 -10.02 36.52
C GLN A 100 2.67 -11.10 37.16
N ASP A 101 3.60 -11.64 36.40
CA ASP A 101 4.70 -12.42 36.93
C ASP A 101 5.91 -11.48 37.07
N GLN A 102 6.16 -11.04 38.31
CA GLN A 102 7.43 -10.46 38.73
C GLN A 102 8.03 -11.43 39.74
N THR A 103 8.91 -12.31 39.28
CA THR A 103 9.86 -13.02 40.14
C THR A 103 11.23 -12.37 39.93
N ASP A 104 11.52 -11.35 40.72
CA ASP A 104 12.87 -10.86 40.95
C ASP A 104 13.23 -11.22 42.39
N SER A 105 13.84 -12.40 42.58
CA SER A 105 14.53 -12.85 43.80
C SER A 105 15.17 -14.20 43.53
N ASP A 106 16.49 -14.24 43.37
CA ASP A 106 17.38 -15.06 44.22
C ASP A 106 18.83 -14.94 43.75
N GLN A 107 19.55 -14.00 44.35
CA GLN A 107 20.98 -14.18 44.59
C GLN A 107 21.14 -15.17 45.75
N THR A 108 21.52 -16.40 45.43
CA THR A 108 22.22 -17.27 46.39
C THR A 108 23.52 -17.74 45.76
N GLN A 109 24.62 -17.25 46.34
CA GLN A 109 25.97 -17.66 46.02
C GLN A 109 26.17 -19.14 46.39
N ASN A 110 26.26 -20.01 45.40
CA ASN A 110 26.80 -21.36 45.62
C ASN A 110 28.32 -21.31 45.58
N LYS A 111 28.87 -21.13 46.78
CA LYS A 111 30.26 -21.38 47.16
C LYS A 111 30.36 -22.87 47.52
N VAL A 112 30.87 -23.71 46.62
CA VAL A 112 31.41 -25.03 46.97
C VAL A 112 32.82 -25.12 46.42
N GLY A 113 33.77 -25.21 47.34
CA GLY A 113 35.18 -25.36 47.02
C GLY A 113 35.61 -26.82 46.90
N LEU A 114 36.86 -26.97 46.44
CA LEU A 114 37.79 -28.07 46.66
C LEU A 114 37.40 -29.47 46.17
N ASN A 115 38.13 -29.97 45.17
CA ASN A 115 39.18 -31.02 45.26
C ASN A 115 39.64 -31.33 43.81
N GLN A 116 40.87 -30.99 43.41
CA GLN A 116 42.06 -31.88 43.40
C GLN A 116 41.78 -33.25 42.77
N ASP A 117 42.23 -33.42 41.52
CA ASP A 117 43.24 -34.40 41.08
C ASP A 117 43.90 -33.90 39.77
#